data_AF-A0A2M9BWH7-F1
#
_entry.id   AF-A0A2M9BWH7-F1
#
_cell.length_a   1.000
_cell.length_b   1.000
_cell.length_c   1.000
_cell.angle_alpha   90.00
_cell.angle_beta   90.00
_cell.angle_gamma   90.00
#
_symmetry.space_group_name_H-M   'P 1'
#
loop_
_entity.id
_entity.type
_entity.pdbx_description
1 polymer ?
#
loop_
_entity_poly.entity_id
_entity_poly.type
_entity_poly.pdbx_seq_one_letter_code
_entity_poly.pdbx_strand_id
1 'polypeptide(L)'
;MTERIDVWASPSVLVSFDGRVLEVFGFADAQRFHIAFLPRIVFVGKSRMSIRPQGGGGQYTFFYAVERRAALERLAEHVHAAHGAWQPSFGD
;
A
#
# COMPACT_ATOMS: atom_id res chain seq x y z
N MET A 1 9.65 5.63 19.07
CA MET A 1 9.57 6.27 17.73
C MET A 1 9.30 5.16 16.74
N THR A 2 8.16 5.18 16.05
CA THR A 2 7.91 4.24 14.96
C THR A 2 8.75 4.67 13.77
N GLU A 3 9.53 3.73 13.22
CA GLU A 3 10.39 3.99 12.06
C GLU A 3 9.53 4.25 10.82
N ARG A 4 9.81 5.34 10.09
CA ARG A 4 9.18 5.61 8.81
C ARG A 4 9.82 4.74 7.74
N ILE A 5 9.01 4.04 6.95
CA ILE A 5 9.44 3.19 5.86
C ILE A 5 9.01 3.82 4.55
N ASP A 6 9.98 4.18 3.73
CA ASP A 6 9.79 4.81 2.44
C ASP A 6 10.31 3.91 1.33
N VAL A 7 9.42 3.50 0.41
CA VAL A 7 9.76 2.62 -0.72
C VAL A 7 9.26 3.22 -2.03
N TRP A 8 10.20 3.49 -2.93
CA TRP A 8 9.88 3.81 -4.31
C TRP A 8 9.35 2.56 -5.01
N ALA A 9 8.06 2.58 -5.37
CA ALA A 9 7.43 1.53 -6.16
C ALA A 9 7.85 1.63 -7.63
N SER A 10 8.06 2.84 -8.14
CA SER A 10 8.61 3.14 -9.46
C SER A 10 9.46 4.42 -9.38
N PRO A 11 10.11 4.88 -10.47
CA PRO A 11 10.80 6.18 -10.46
C PRO A 11 9.92 7.38 -10.13
N SER A 12 8.59 7.24 -10.24
CA SER A 12 7.63 8.34 -10.01
C SER A 12 6.65 8.08 -8.86
N VAL A 13 6.61 6.87 -8.29
CA VAL A 13 5.67 6.51 -7.22
C VAL A 13 6.40 6.15 -5.94
N LEU A 14 6.15 6.91 -4.87
CA LEU A 14 6.66 6.64 -3.53
C LEU A 14 5.51 6.13 -2.64
N VAL A 15 5.77 5.06 -1.90
CA VAL A 15 4.89 4.53 -0.85
C VAL A 15 5.57 4.75 0.49
N SER A 16 4.90 5.48 1.38
CA SER A 16 5.43 5.86 2.70
C SER A 16 4.52 5.34 3.81
N PHE A 17 5.11 4.81 4.86
CA PHE A 17 4.39 4.36 6.05
C PHE A 17 5.09 4.84 7.31
N ASP A 18 4.36 5.54 8.19
CA ASP A 18 4.92 6.10 9.44
C ASP A 18 4.59 5.26 10.70
N GLY A 19 4.06 4.05 10.52
CA GLY A 19 3.56 3.20 11.60
C GLY A 19 2.07 3.34 11.87
N ARG A 20 1.39 4.33 11.27
CA ARG A 20 -0.06 4.53 11.39
C ARG A 20 -0.75 4.86 10.07
N VAL A 21 -0.10 5.66 9.23
CA VAL A 21 -0.67 6.20 8.00
C VAL A 21 0.14 5.66 6.83
N LEU A 22 -0.59 5.12 5.84
CA LEU A 22 -0.05 4.77 4.53
C LEU A 22 -0.32 5.91 3.54
N GLU A 23 0.72 6.33 2.83
CA GLU A 23 0.65 7.40 1.84
C GLU A 23 1.25 6.97 0.51
N VAL A 24 0.66 7.43 -0.59
CA VAL A 24 1.17 7.20 -1.94
C VAL A 24 1.35 8.53 -2.65
N PHE A 25 2.54 8.78 -3.18
CA PHE A 25 2.87 9.99 -3.94
C PHE A 25 3.07 9.65 -5.41
N GLY A 26 2.70 10.57 -6.31
CA GLY A 26 2.91 10.42 -7.75
C GLY A 26 2.12 9.29 -8.42
N PHE A 27 1.03 8.85 -7.78
CA PHE A 27 0.05 7.93 -8.35
C PHE A 27 -1.10 8.73 -8.97
N ALA A 28 -1.59 8.31 -10.15
CA ALA A 28 -2.60 9.04 -10.93
C ALA A 28 -2.25 10.53 -11.11
N ASP A 29 -3.24 11.41 -11.28
CA ASP A 29 -3.05 12.85 -11.40
C ASP A 29 -2.88 13.56 -10.03
N ALA A 30 -2.77 12.79 -8.93
CA ALA A 30 -2.66 13.35 -7.59
C ALA A 30 -1.21 13.39 -7.11
N GLN A 31 -0.84 14.50 -6.46
CA GLN A 31 0.49 14.63 -5.84
C GLN A 31 0.66 13.73 -4.61
N ARG A 32 -0.42 13.45 -3.87
CA ARG A 32 -0.43 12.64 -2.65
C ARG A 32 -1.81 12.04 -2.40
N PHE A 33 -1.86 10.75 -2.14
CA PHE A 33 -3.02 10.04 -1.60
C PHE A 33 -2.75 9.66 -0.15
N HIS A 34 -3.59 10.17 0.74
CA HIS A 34 -3.61 9.75 2.15
C HIS A 34 -4.63 8.63 2.32
N ILE A 35 -4.18 7.47 2.78
CA ILE A 35 -5.05 6.31 2.97
C ILE A 35 -5.64 6.33 4.38
N ALA A 36 -6.85 6.88 4.50
CA ALA A 36 -7.55 7.09 5.78
C ALA A 36 -8.35 5.87 6.28
N PHE A 37 -8.19 4.70 5.65
CA PHE A 37 -8.85 3.45 6.02
C PHE A 37 -7.83 2.39 6.41
N LEU A 38 -8.27 1.30 7.05
CA LEU A 38 -7.44 0.13 7.35
C LEU A 38 -6.98 -0.54 6.03
N PRO A 39 -5.72 -0.35 5.61
CA PRO A 39 -5.28 -0.76 4.28
C PRO A 39 -4.67 -2.15 4.29
N ARG A 40 -4.99 -2.94 3.26
CA ARG A 40 -4.25 -4.16 2.92
C ARG A 40 -3.56 -4.00 1.58
N ILE A 41 -2.24 -4.11 1.61
CA ILE A 41 -1.43 -4.22 0.39
C ILE A 41 -1.51 -5.65 -0.15
N VAL A 42 -1.80 -5.80 -1.44
CA VAL A 42 -1.87 -7.08 -2.17
C VAL A 42 -1.09 -6.98 -3.46
N PHE A 43 -0.28 -7.98 -3.78
CA PHE A 43 0.43 -8.08 -5.05
C PHE A 43 -0.40 -8.88 -6.05
N VAL A 44 -0.62 -8.32 -7.24
CA VAL A 44 -1.46 -8.89 -8.30
C VAL A 44 -0.58 -9.20 -9.51
N GLY A 45 -0.27 -10.48 -9.72
CA GLY A 45 0.63 -10.90 -10.78
C GLY A 45 2.08 -10.49 -10.49
N LYS A 46 2.82 -10.08 -11.52
CA LYS A 46 4.27 -9.86 -11.42
C LYS A 46 4.69 -8.41 -11.14
N SER A 47 3.83 -7.44 -11.45
CA SER A 47 4.20 -6.03 -11.50
C SER A 47 3.11 -5.06 -11.03
N ARG A 48 2.01 -5.56 -10.44
CA ARG A 48 0.95 -4.69 -9.91
C ARG A 48 0.78 -4.87 -8.42
N MET A 49 0.55 -3.76 -7.74
CA MET A 49 0.24 -3.72 -6.32
C MET A 49 -1.09 -3.00 -6.14
N SER A 50 -1.94 -3.55 -5.30
CA SER A 50 -3.24 -2.99 -4.92
C SER A 50 -3.24 -2.63 -3.44
N ILE A 51 -3.74 -1.45 -3.09
CA ILE A 51 -4.09 -1.05 -1.74
C ILE A 51 -5.61 -1.16 -1.61
N ARG A 52 -6.06 -2.10 -0.78
CA ARG A 52 -7.48 -2.42 -0.59
C ARG A 52 -7.98 -1.94 0.78
N PRO A 53 -9.18 -1.35 0.86
CA PRO A 53 -9.84 -1.14 2.14
C PRO A 53 -10.31 -2.46 2.75
N GLN A 54 -10.32 -2.55 4.07
CA GLN A 54 -10.84 -3.73 4.78
C GLN A 54 -12.36 -3.93 4.61
N GLY A 55 -13.15 -2.85 4.59
CA GLY A 55 -14.61 -2.88 4.56
C GLY A 55 -15.26 -2.88 3.18
N GLY A 56 -14.53 -3.26 2.12
CA GLY A 56 -14.98 -3.11 0.74
C GLY A 56 -14.85 -1.66 0.23
N GLY A 57 -15.01 -1.47 -1.09
CA GLY A 57 -14.90 -0.18 -1.76
C GLY A 57 -13.74 -0.07 -2.75
N GLY A 58 -13.49 1.15 -3.23
CA GLY A 58 -12.48 1.43 -4.24
C GLY A 58 -11.07 1.00 -3.80
N GLN A 59 -10.40 0.21 -4.63
CA GLN A 59 -8.99 -0.14 -4.44
C GLN A 59 -8.10 0.71 -5.34
N TYR A 60 -6.89 1.03 -4.87
CA TYR A 60 -5.88 1.72 -5.67
C TYR A 60 -4.91 0.69 -6.21
N THR A 61 -4.80 0.57 -7.53
CA THR A 61 -3.88 -0.37 -8.16
C THR A 61 -2.91 0.38 -9.07
N PHE A 62 -1.62 0.10 -8.91
CA PHE A 62 -0.57 0.67 -9.74
C PHE A 62 0.53 -0.33 -10.04
N PHE A 63 1.31 -0.01 -11.08
CA PHE A 63 2.49 -0.76 -11.44
C PHE A 63 3.65 -0.42 -10.51
N TYR A 64 4.48 -1.42 -10.23
CA TYR A 64 5.76 -1.25 -9.58
C TYR A 64 6.88 -1.87 -10.42
N ALA A 65 8.09 -1.36 -10.26
CA ALA A 65 9.30 -1.90 -10.87
C ALA A 65 9.67 -3.21 -10.17
N VAL A 66 9.77 -4.30 -10.93
CA VAL A 66 9.82 -5.67 -10.38
C VAL A 66 10.95 -5.87 -9.37
N GLU A 67 12.08 -5.21 -9.56
CA GLU A 67 13.23 -5.20 -8.67
C GLU A 67 12.94 -4.60 -7.28
N ARG A 68 11.87 -3.80 -7.15
CA ARG A 68 11.42 -3.19 -5.88
C ARG A 68 10.49 -4.10 -5.08
N ARG A 69 10.09 -5.26 -5.64
CA ARG A 69 9.12 -6.18 -5.03
C ARG A 69 9.46 -6.53 -3.58
N ALA A 70 10.69 -6.96 -3.32
CA ALA A 70 11.10 -7.40 -1.98
C ALA A 70 11.09 -6.27 -0.94
N ALA A 71 11.26 -5.00 -1.36
CA ALA A 71 11.14 -3.85 -0.47
C ALA A 71 9.66 -3.53 -0.20
N LEU A 72 8.80 -3.62 -1.23
CA LEU A 72 7.36 -3.42 -1.08
C LEU A 72 6.70 -4.51 -0.24
N GLU A 73 7.14 -5.77 -0.35
CA GLU A 73 6.66 -6.88 0.49
C GLU A 73 6.98 -6.63 1.97
N ARG A 74 8.21 -6.19 2.28
CA ARG A 74 8.57 -5.77 3.64
C ARG A 74 7.74 -4.59 4.13
N LEU A 75 7.51 -3.55 3.31
CA LEU A 75 6.60 -2.46 3.68
C LEU A 75 5.18 -2.98 3.95
N ALA A 76 4.68 -3.89 3.12
CA ALA A 76 3.37 -4.50 3.31
C ALA A 76 3.26 -5.27 4.63
N GLU A 77 4.29 -6.01 5.03
CA GLU A 77 4.34 -6.69 6.33
C GLU A 77 4.19 -5.70 7.50
N HIS A 78 4.87 -4.55 7.43
CA HIS A 78 4.75 -3.52 8.47
C HIS A 78 3.36 -2.89 8.50
N VAL A 79 2.78 -2.59 7.34
CA VAL A 79 1.40 -2.09 7.23
C VAL A 79 0.43 -3.11 7.81
N HIS A 80 0.53 -4.39 7.42
CA HIS A 80 -0.38 -5.44 7.90
C HIS A 80 -0.23 -5.67 9.41
N ALA A 81 0.99 -5.64 9.95
CA ALA A 81 1.23 -5.76 11.38
C ALA A 81 0.60 -4.62 12.18
N ALA A 82 0.70 -3.37 11.67
CA ALA A 82 0.17 -2.20 12.34
C ALA A 82 -1.37 -2.10 12.31
N HIS A 83 -2.00 -2.65 11.27
CA HIS A 83 -3.45 -2.57 11.07
C HIS A 83 -4.20 -3.86 11.42
N GLY A 84 -3.49 -4.91 11.85
CA GLY A 84 -4.06 -6.14 12.38
C GLY A 84 -4.59 -7.12 11.32
N ALA A 85 -5.22 -8.19 11.79
CA ALA A 85 -5.73 -9.25 10.93
C ALA A 85 -6.88 -8.72 10.05
N TRP A 86 -6.63 -8.67 8.74
CA TRP A 86 -7.66 -8.34 7.75
C TRP A 86 -8.81 -9.34 7.81
N GLN A 87 -10.01 -8.82 8.02
CA GLN A 87 -11.25 -9.57 7.86
C GLN A 87 -11.96 -8.98 6.64
N PRO A 88 -12.14 -9.73 5.55
CA PRO A 88 -13.02 -9.28 4.49
C PRO A 88 -14.43 -9.15 5.08
N SER A 89 -15.03 -7.97 4.98
CA SER A 89 -16.48 -7.87 5.14
C SER A 89 -17.11 -8.67 3.99
N PHE A 90 -17.74 -9.80 4.30
CA PHE A 90 -18.50 -10.58 3.32
C PHE A 90 -19.62 -9.71 2.72
N GLY A 91 -19.65 -9.59 1.39
CA GLY A 91 -20.65 -8.84 0.65
C GLY A 91 -20.22 -8.52 -0.77
N ASP A 92 -20.09 -9.55 -1.60
CA ASP A 92 -20.27 -9.51 -3.07
C ASP A 92 -20.76 -10.89 -3.53
#